data_AF-A0AAI8CF31-F1
#
_entry.id   AF-A0AAI8CF31-F1
#
_cell.length_a   1.000
_cell.length_b   1.000
_cell.length_c   1.000
_cell.angle_alpha   90.00
_cell.angle_beta   90.00
_cell.angle_gamma   90.00
#
_symmetry.space_group_name_H-M   'P 1'
#
loop_
_entity.id
_entity.type
_entity.pdbx_description
1 polymer ?
#
loop_
_entity_poly.entity_id
_entity_poly.type
_entity_poly.pdbx_seq_one_letter_code
_entity_poly.pdbx_strand_id
1 'polypeptide(L)' 'MSKKKHPDDLRENKILNQAKREVEGFSEFIYRFERSISILGRSQSTFSNYARHVAVLYFGKNPIELKTTHH' A
#
# COMPACT_ATOMS: atom_id res chain seq x y z
N MET A 1 -10.65 -11.69 22.97
CA MET A 1 -11.64 -10.71 22.46
C MET A 1 -11.21 -10.25 21.07
N SER A 2 -11.99 -10.58 20.03
CA SER A 2 -11.65 -10.20 18.66
C SER A 2 -11.99 -8.71 18.47
N LYS A 3 -10.97 -7.84 18.52
CA LYS A 3 -11.15 -6.41 18.24
C LYS A 3 -11.60 -6.28 16.78
N LYS A 4 -12.85 -5.87 16.56
CA LYS A 4 -13.35 -5.57 15.20
C LYS A 4 -12.45 -4.47 14.61
N LYS A 5 -11.71 -4.81 13.55
CA LYS A 5 -10.84 -3.89 12.81
C LYS A 5 -11.68 -2.74 12.23
N HIS A 6 -11.15 -1.52 12.26
CA HIS A 6 -11.83 -0.34 11.74
C HIS A 6 -12.10 -0.55 10.23
N PRO A 7 -13.22 -0.06 9.66
CA PRO A 7 -13.49 -0.16 8.23
C PRO A 7 -12.35 0.40 7.37
N ASP A 8 -11.61 1.40 7.85
CA ASP A 8 -10.40 1.87 7.18
C ASP A 8 -9.28 0.82 7.22
N ASP A 9 -9.01 0.13 8.33
CA ASP A 9 -8.04 -0.97 8.39
C ASP A 9 -8.37 -2.11 7.37
N LEU A 10 -9.65 -2.33 7.11
CA LEU A 10 -10.14 -3.31 6.13
C LEU A 10 -9.94 -2.83 4.68
N ARG A 11 -10.22 -1.55 4.41
CA ARG A 11 -9.94 -0.92 3.10
C ARG A 11 -8.43 -0.76 2.84
N GLU A 12 -7.65 -0.54 3.89
CA GLU A 12 -6.19 -0.40 3.87
C GLU A 12 -5.50 -1.71 3.48
N ASN A 13 -6.02 -2.83 3.96
CA ASN A 13 -5.61 -4.14 3.46
C ASN A 13 -5.92 -4.29 1.97
N LYS A 14 -7.01 -3.71 1.46
CA LYS A 14 -7.43 -3.88 0.06
C LYS A 14 -6.43 -3.28 -0.93
N ILE A 15 -5.98 -2.03 -0.75
CA ILE A 15 -5.05 -1.37 -1.70
C ILE A 15 -3.65 -2.00 -1.61
N LEU A 16 -3.15 -2.25 -0.40
CA LEU A 16 -1.84 -2.87 -0.24
C LEU A 16 -1.81 -4.30 -0.79
N ASN A 17 -2.88 -5.09 -0.56
CA ASN A 17 -2.99 -6.44 -1.11
C ASN A 17 -3.25 -6.44 -2.61
N GLN A 18 -3.88 -5.38 -3.15
CA GLN A 18 -3.97 -5.18 -4.60
C GLN A 18 -2.57 -4.97 -5.19
N ALA A 19 -1.79 -4.08 -4.59
CA ALA A 19 -0.44 -3.77 -5.06
C ALA A 19 0.50 -4.96 -5.03
N LYS A 20 0.42 -5.78 -3.98
CA LYS A 20 1.17 -7.03 -3.89
C LYS A 20 0.83 -8.04 -4.99
N ARG A 21 -0.37 -7.98 -5.55
CA ARG A 21 -0.85 -8.90 -6.60
C ARG A 21 -0.58 -8.38 -8.01
N GLU A 22 -0.73 -7.08 -8.22
CA GLU A 22 -0.72 -6.49 -9.56
C GLU A 22 0.63 -5.86 -9.95
N VAL A 23 1.48 -5.50 -8.99
CA VAL A 23 2.82 -4.97 -9.27
C VAL A 23 3.87 -6.05 -8.97
N GLU A 24 4.52 -6.53 -10.02
CA GLU A 24 5.64 -7.46 -9.90
C GLU A 24 6.75 -6.86 -9.01
N GLY A 25 7.32 -7.67 -8.12
CA GLY A 25 8.35 -7.23 -7.18
C GLY A 25 7.87 -6.36 -6.02
N PHE A 26 6.62 -5.90 -5.99
CA PHE A 26 6.10 -5.03 -4.92
C PHE A 26 6.10 -5.68 -3.55
N SER A 27 5.83 -7.00 -3.49
CA SER A 27 5.87 -7.75 -2.24
C SER A 27 7.28 -7.78 -1.62
N GLU A 28 8.32 -7.94 -2.45
CA GLU A 28 9.71 -7.90 -2.00
C GLU A 28 10.12 -6.48 -1.59
N PHE A 29 9.72 -5.47 -2.38
CA PHE A 29 9.95 -4.06 -2.06
C PHE A 29 9.37 -3.70 -0.68
N ILE A 30 8.10 -4.03 -0.43
CA ILE A 30 7.45 -3.72 0.85
C ILE A 30 8.12 -4.45 2.02
N TYR A 31 8.54 -5.70 1.83
CA TYR A 31 9.27 -6.45 2.85
C TYR A 31 10.61 -5.79 3.22
N ARG A 32 11.40 -5.38 2.21
CA ARG A 32 12.67 -4.67 2.43
C ARG A 32 12.46 -3.29 3.04
N PHE A 33 11.38 -2.61 2.66
CA PHE A 33 10.99 -1.34 3.23
C PHE A 33 10.63 -1.46 4.71
N GLU A 34 9.81 -2.46 5.09
CA GLU A 34 9.47 -2.74 6.49
C GLU A 34 10.72 -2.98 7.35
N ARG A 35 11.65 -3.80 6.85
CA ARG A 35 12.93 -4.06 7.51
C ARG A 35 13.74 -2.79 7.71
N SER A 36 13.77 -1.89 6.72
CA SER A 36 14.49 -0.62 6.80
C SER A 36 13.88 0.32 7.84
N ILE A 37 12.55 0.43 7.88
CA ILE A 37 11.82 1.21 8.88
C ILE A 37 12.07 0.68 10.30
N SER A 38 12.11 -0.64 10.46
CA SER A 38 12.43 -1.30 11.74
C SER A 38 13.86 -1.03 12.19
N ILE A 39 14.85 -1.12 11.30
CA ILE A 39 16.26 -0.79 11.60
C ILE A 39 16.40 0.68 12.06
N LEU A 40 15.61 1.58 11.49
CA LEU A 40 15.55 2.99 11.88
C LEU A 40 14.81 3.23 13.22
N GLY A 41 14.37 2.17 13.91
CA GLY A 41 13.68 2.25 15.20
C GLY A 41 12.30 2.90 15.13
N ARG A 42 11.66 2.88 13.95
CA ARG A 42 10.35 3.50 13.75
C ARG A 42 9.23 2.53 14.07
N SER A 43 8.08 3.08 14.48
CA SER A 43 6.92 2.28 14.85
C SER A 43 6.30 1.55 13.66
N GLN A 44 5.59 0.46 13.93
CA GLN A 44 4.79 -0.24 12.92
C GLN A 44 3.73 0.67 12.27
N SER A 45 3.16 1.61 13.04
CA SER A 45 2.21 2.59 12.50
C SER A 45 2.87 3.53 11.47
N THR A 46 4.14 3.85 11.67
CA THR A 46 4.93 4.63 10.69
C THR A 46 5.08 3.85 9.39
N PHE A 47 5.49 2.58 9.47
CA PHE A 47 5.55 1.72 8.29
C PHE A 47 4.20 1.63 7.57
N SER A 48 3.12 1.30 8.28
CA SER A 48 1.79 1.14 7.69
C SER A 48 1.33 2.40 6.94
N ASN A 49 1.61 3.59 7.49
CA ASN A 49 1.27 4.85 6.84
C ASN A 49 2.05 5.07 5.55
N TYR A 50 3.37 4.81 5.55
CA TYR A 50 4.18 4.96 4.34
C TYR A 50 3.87 3.89 3.29
N ALA A 51 3.75 2.62 3.69
CA ALA A 51 3.42 1.53 2.78
C ALA A 51 2.10 1.77 2.04
N ARG A 52 1.11 2.36 2.73
CA ARG A 52 -0.15 2.79 2.14
C ARG A 52 0.05 3.89 1.11
N HIS A 53 0.82 4.93 1.45
CA HIS A 53 1.08 6.03 0.53
C HIS A 53 1.79 5.53 -0.73
N VAL A 54 2.79 4.67 -0.58
CA VAL A 54 3.48 4.06 -1.72
C VAL A 54 2.52 3.21 -2.55
N ALA A 55 1.68 2.36 -1.95
CA ALA A 55 0.67 1.60 -2.70
C ALA A 55 -0.30 2.52 -3.47
N VAL A 56 -0.69 3.66 -2.90
CA VAL A 56 -1.50 4.67 -3.60
C VAL A 56 -0.70 5.38 -4.70
N LEU A 57 0.62 5.49 -4.65
CA LEU A 57 1.39 6.00 -5.80
C LEU A 57 1.40 4.99 -6.97
N TYR A 58 1.38 3.70 -6.68
CA TYR A 58 1.29 2.65 -7.70
C TYR A 58 -0.12 2.47 -8.29
N PHE A 59 -1.19 2.77 -7.52
CA PHE A 59 -2.59 2.52 -7.92
C PHE A 59 -3.49 3.77 -8.01
N GLY A 60 -3.09 4.83 -7.33
CA GLY A 60 -3.86 6.03 -7.10
C GLY A 60 -3.57 7.07 -8.16
N LYS A 61 -4.27 6.92 -9.28
CA LYS A 61 -4.55 7.96 -10.27
C LYS A 61 -3.31 8.56 -10.96
N ASN A 62 -3.01 8.02 -12.13
CA ASN A 62 -2.52 8.88 -13.20
C ASN A 62 -3.65 9.91 -13.51
N PRO A 63 -3.42 11.24 -13.42
CA PRO A 63 -4.39 12.24 -13.90
C PRO A 63 -4.66 12.14 -15.41
N ILE A 64 -3.94 11.27 -16.13
CA ILE A 64 -3.86 11.27 -17.58
C ILE A 64 -4.56 10.05 -18.23
N GLU A 65 -4.91 8.99 -17.50
CA GLU A 65 -5.43 7.74 -18.11
C GLU A 65 -6.96 7.53 -18.04
N LEU A 66 -7.73 8.49 -17.54
CA LEU A 66 -9.21 8.45 -17.65
C LEU A 66 -9.74 9.12 -18.93
N LYS A 67 -8.87 9.46 -19.89
CA LYS A 67 -9.27 9.94 -21.23
C LYS A 67 -8.44 9.29 -22.34
N THR A 68 -8.68 8.01 -22.56
CA THR A 68 -8.65 7.46 -23.92
C THR A 68 -9.76 6.44 -24.03
N THR A 69 -10.99 6.95 -24.03
CA THR A 69 -12.08 6.30 -24.75
C THR A 69 -11.64 6.24 -26.20
N HIS A 70 -11.25 5.05 -26.66
CA HIS A 70 -11.07 4.77 -28.08
C HIS A 70 -12.38 5.10 -28.80
N HIS A 71 -12.33 6.12 -29.65
CA HIS A 71 -13.28 6.37 -30.73
C HIS A 71 -12.48 6.59 -32.01
#